data_AF-A0AAD4XHW5-F1
#
_entry.id   AF-A0AAD4XHW5-F1
#
_cell.length_a   1.000
_cell.length_b   1.000
_cell.length_c   1.000
_cell.angle_alpha   90.00
_cell.angle_beta   90.00
_cell.angle_gamma   90.00
#
_symmetry.space_group_name_H-M   'P 1'
#
loop_
_entity.id
_entity.type
_entity.pdbx_description
1 polymer ?
#
loop_
_entity_poly.entity_id
_entity_poly.type
_entity_poly.pdbx_seq_one_letter_code
_entity_poly.pdbx_strand_id
1 'polypeptide(L)'
;MQNQKEELGTSTAANDLSTKKCVSCSSKDLRPMTEEAATKLISEVQGWNLVNEEGTLKLNRSWKVKNFTKGLELFKLVADIAEAENHHPDLHLTGWNNVKIDIWTHSVSGLTENDFILASKINTLDMQHLLRRKMKAVSNKAEE
;
A
#
# COMPACT_ATOMS: atom_id res chain seq x y z
N MET A 1 -50.24 3.63 8.31
CA MET A 1 -49.53 4.88 7.95
C MET A 1 -48.07 4.65 8.24
N GLN A 2 -47.29 4.40 7.19
CA GLN A 2 -45.88 4.02 7.26
C GLN A 2 -45.03 5.26 7.60
N ASN A 3 -44.23 5.17 8.66
CA ASN A 3 -43.12 6.09 8.91
C ASN A 3 -41.94 5.66 8.03
N GLN A 4 -41.49 6.57 7.18
CA GLN A 4 -40.35 6.40 6.29
C GLN A 4 -39.05 6.51 7.10
N LYS A 5 -38.21 5.49 7.02
CA LYS A 5 -36.78 5.58 7.29
C LYS A 5 -36.11 6.11 6.02
N GLU A 6 -35.52 7.29 6.07
CA GLU A 6 -34.45 7.67 5.16
C GLU A 6 -33.12 7.37 5.87
N GLU A 7 -32.56 6.19 5.58
CA GLU A 7 -31.15 5.93 5.84
C GLU A 7 -30.38 6.11 4.54
N LEU A 8 -29.40 7.00 4.64
CA LEU A 8 -28.46 7.45 3.63
C LEU A 8 -27.65 6.26 3.10
N GLY A 9 -28.04 5.73 1.94
CA GLY A 9 -27.28 4.72 1.21
C GLY A 9 -26.01 5.34 0.63
N THR A 10 -24.85 4.91 1.15
CA THR A 10 -23.55 5.32 0.65
C THR A 10 -23.28 4.80 -0.76
N SER A 11 -22.96 5.78 -1.60
CA SER A 11 -22.37 5.78 -2.94
C SER A 11 -21.55 4.55 -3.39
N THR A 12 -21.95 4.02 -4.55
CA THR A 12 -21.17 3.60 -5.73
C THR A 12 -20.04 2.56 -5.60
N ALA A 13 -20.18 1.48 -6.38
CA ALA A 13 -19.12 0.55 -6.76
C ALA A 13 -17.88 1.29 -7.34
N ALA A 14 -16.86 1.44 -6.51
CA ALA A 14 -15.51 1.78 -6.95
C ALA A 14 -14.80 0.47 -7.32
N ASN A 15 -14.14 0.44 -8.49
CA ASN A 15 -13.37 -0.70 -8.98
C ASN A 15 -12.34 -1.15 -7.95
N ASP A 16 -12.60 -2.26 -7.26
CA ASP A 16 -11.68 -2.83 -6.29
C ASP A 16 -10.38 -3.28 -6.99
N LEU A 17 -9.34 -2.45 -6.88
CA LEU A 17 -8.02 -2.71 -7.47
C LEU A 17 -7.41 -4.03 -6.98
N SER A 18 -7.77 -4.49 -5.77
CA SER A 18 -7.24 -5.74 -5.22
C SER A 18 -7.70 -6.98 -6.02
N THR A 19 -8.83 -6.86 -6.73
CA THR A 19 -9.39 -7.93 -7.57
C THR A 19 -8.80 -7.97 -8.99
N LYS A 20 -8.14 -6.89 -9.43
CA LYS A 20 -7.51 -6.82 -10.75
C LYS A 20 -6.23 -7.66 -10.79
N LYS A 21 -5.76 -7.93 -12.02
CA LYS A 21 -4.47 -8.58 -12.28
C LYS A 21 -3.51 -7.62 -12.97
N CYS A 22 -2.26 -7.66 -12.57
CA CYS A 22 -1.22 -6.88 -13.23
C CYS A 22 -1.03 -7.35 -14.69
N VAL A 23 -0.74 -6.39 -15.56
CA VAL A 23 -0.28 -6.66 -16.93
C VAL A 23 1.23 -6.84 -16.96
N SER A 24 1.78 -7.51 -17.97
CA SER A 24 3.23 -7.70 -18.07
C SER A 24 3.97 -6.36 -18.12
N CYS A 25 4.95 -6.20 -17.22
CA CYS A 25 5.77 -4.98 -17.13
C CYS A 25 6.66 -4.76 -18.36
N SER A 26 6.90 -5.78 -19.18
CA SER A 26 7.71 -5.68 -20.41
C SER A 26 6.87 -5.40 -21.66
N SER A 27 5.59 -5.06 -21.52
CA SER A 27 4.75 -4.71 -22.67
C SER A 27 5.27 -3.44 -23.36
N LYS A 28 5.39 -3.47 -24.70
CA LYS A 28 5.87 -2.33 -25.51
C LYS A 28 4.98 -1.10 -25.42
N ASP A 29 3.71 -1.29 -25.07
CA ASP A 29 2.71 -0.22 -24.99
C ASP A 29 2.60 0.39 -23.59
N LEU A 30 3.33 -0.13 -22.61
CA LEU A 30 3.28 0.36 -21.24
C LEU A 30 3.96 1.73 -21.16
N ARG A 31 3.28 2.69 -20.56
CA ARG A 31 3.76 4.06 -20.37
C ARG A 31 3.53 4.47 -18.92
N PRO A 32 4.41 5.32 -18.35
CA PRO A 32 4.15 5.85 -17.03
C PRO A 32 2.91 6.74 -17.08
N MET A 33 2.08 6.67 -16.04
CA MET A 33 0.93 7.54 -15.87
C MET A 33 1.37 8.95 -15.44
N THR A 34 0.47 9.91 -15.62
CA THR A 34 0.71 11.29 -15.16
C THR A 34 0.50 11.40 -13.65
N GLU A 35 1.05 12.46 -13.05
CA GLU A 35 0.88 12.75 -11.62
C GLU A 35 -0.59 12.95 -11.24
N GLU A 36 -1.39 13.55 -12.13
CA GLU A 36 -2.83 13.75 -11.91
C GLU A 36 -3.58 12.41 -11.90
N ALA A 37 -3.20 11.46 -12.77
CA ALA A 37 -3.77 10.12 -12.77
C ALA A 37 -3.38 9.36 -11.49
N ALA A 38 -2.11 9.43 -11.08
CA ALA A 38 -1.62 8.82 -9.85
C ALA A 38 -2.34 9.38 -8.60
N THR A 39 -2.55 10.70 -8.57
CA THR A 39 -3.25 11.39 -7.47
C THR A 39 -4.72 10.95 -7.36
N LYS A 40 -5.37 10.55 -8.47
CA LYS A 40 -6.73 9.98 -8.41
C LYS A 40 -6.74 8.56 -7.87
N LEU A 41 -5.72 7.76 -8.14
CA LEU A 41 -5.66 6.36 -7.71
C LEU A 41 -5.14 6.20 -6.28
N ILE A 42 -4.41 7.18 -5.73
CA ILE A 42 -3.87 7.09 -4.37
C ILE A 42 -4.97 6.91 -3.30
N SER A 43 -6.18 7.43 -3.53
CA SER A 43 -7.32 7.26 -2.62
C SER A 43 -7.77 5.80 -2.49
N GLU A 44 -7.53 4.98 -3.51
CA GLU A 44 -7.88 3.56 -3.54
C GLU A 44 -6.87 2.69 -2.78
N VAL A 45 -5.71 3.24 -2.40
CA VAL A 45 -4.61 2.54 -1.72
C VAL A 45 -4.26 3.22 -0.41
N GLN A 46 -5.21 3.23 0.52
CA GLN A 46 -5.06 3.90 1.82
C GLN A 46 -3.76 3.51 2.56
N GLY A 47 -3.05 4.52 3.06
CA GLY A 47 -1.80 4.38 3.80
C GLY A 47 -0.54 4.36 2.94
N TRP A 48 -0.66 4.32 1.61
CA TRP A 48 0.44 4.56 0.69
C TRP A 48 0.61 6.07 0.44
N ASN A 49 1.84 6.49 0.18
CA ASN A 49 2.18 7.86 -0.18
C ASN A 49 2.66 7.91 -1.63
N LEU A 50 2.30 8.96 -2.36
CA LEU A 50 2.90 9.29 -3.64
C LEU A 50 4.18 10.09 -3.39
N VAL A 51 5.32 9.61 -3.89
CA VAL A 51 6.61 10.30 -3.74
C VAL A 51 7.27 10.46 -5.11
N ASN A 52 7.97 11.59 -5.29
CA ASN A 52 8.81 11.82 -6.46
C ASN A 52 10.28 11.74 -6.02
N GLU A 53 10.99 10.72 -6.49
CA GLU A 53 12.40 10.50 -6.19
C GLU A 53 13.19 10.58 -7.49
N GLU A 54 14.07 11.57 -7.59
CA GLU A 54 14.93 11.79 -8.77
C GLU A 54 14.16 11.89 -10.10
N GLY A 55 12.96 12.47 -10.08
CA GLY A 55 12.10 12.61 -11.25
C GLY A 55 11.25 11.38 -11.57
N THR A 56 11.32 10.34 -10.74
CA THR A 56 10.49 9.13 -10.86
C THR A 56 9.40 9.13 -9.79
N LEU A 57 8.14 9.05 -10.22
CA LEU A 57 7.02 8.85 -9.30
C LEU A 57 7.00 7.40 -8.80
N LYS A 58 6.77 7.22 -7.50
CA LYS A 58 6.70 5.93 -6.80
C LYS A 58 5.61 5.93 -5.73
N LEU A 59 5.13 4.75 -5.36
CA LEU A 59 4.33 4.56 -4.16
C LEU A 59 5.23 4.13 -3.01
N ASN A 60 5.10 4.77 -1.85
CA ASN A 60 5.84 4.42 -0.65
C ASN A 60 4.92 4.06 0.51
N ARG A 61 5.25 3.00 1.24
CA ARG A 61 4.66 2.74 2.56
C ARG A 61 5.68 2.18 3.55
N SER A 62 5.56 2.61 4.80
CA SER A 62 6.49 2.21 5.88
C SER A 62 5.76 1.71 7.12
N TRP A 63 6.37 0.74 7.79
CA TRP A 63 5.90 0.14 9.03
C TRP A 63 7.05 -0.05 10.03
N LYS A 64 6.72 0.10 11.31
CA LYS A 64 7.60 -0.35 12.40
C LYS A 64 7.16 -1.72 12.87
N VAL A 65 8.00 -2.73 12.69
CA VAL A 65 7.75 -4.11 13.14
C VAL A 65 8.27 -4.35 14.55
N LYS A 66 7.83 -5.45 15.18
CA LYS A 66 8.25 -5.78 16.55
C LYS A 66 9.74 -6.08 16.67
N ASN A 67 10.31 -6.74 15.66
CA ASN A 67 11.72 -7.12 15.60
C ASN A 67 12.11 -7.48 14.15
N PHE A 68 13.39 -7.79 13.93
CA PHE A 68 13.94 -8.13 12.62
C PHE A 68 13.23 -9.32 11.95
N THR A 69 12.95 -10.39 12.68
CA THR A 69 12.31 -11.59 12.10
C THR A 69 10.87 -11.30 11.66
N LYS A 70 10.15 -10.42 12.36
CA LYS A 70 8.84 -9.92 11.90
C LYS A 70 8.92 -9.02 10.67
N GLY A 71 10.05 -8.35 10.44
CA GLY A 71 10.33 -7.67 9.18
C GLY A 71 10.46 -8.65 8.01
N LEU A 72 11.20 -9.74 8.22
CA LEU A 72 11.35 -10.81 7.21
C LEU A 72 10.02 -11.53 6.93
N GLU A 73 9.20 -11.79 7.95
CA GLU A 73 7.86 -12.38 7.79
C GLU A 73 6.95 -11.48 6.95
N LEU A 74 6.98 -10.16 7.18
CA LEU A 74 6.25 -9.19 6.36
C LEU A 74 6.71 -9.26 4.89
N PHE A 75 8.01 -9.29 4.64
CA PHE A 75 8.53 -9.43 3.28
C PHE A 75 8.10 -10.71 2.59
N LYS A 76 8.03 -11.82 3.32
CA LYS A 76 7.55 -13.08 2.73
C LYS A 76 6.11 -12.95 2.25
N LEU A 77 5.23 -12.35 3.06
CA LEU A 77 3.83 -12.13 2.67
C LEU A 77 3.70 -11.23 1.44
N VAL A 78 4.51 -10.17 1.37
CA VAL A 78 4.51 -9.26 0.21
C VAL A 78 5.09 -9.95 -1.03
N ALA A 79 6.15 -10.74 -0.88
CA ALA A 79 6.77 -11.49 -1.97
C ALA A 79 5.78 -12.49 -2.59
N ASP A 80 4.97 -13.17 -1.78
CA ASP A 80 3.98 -14.12 -2.29
C ASP A 80 2.92 -13.42 -3.20
N ILE A 81 2.53 -12.19 -2.85
CA ILE A 81 1.65 -11.36 -3.70
C ILE A 81 2.41 -10.90 -4.96
N ALA A 82 3.63 -10.39 -4.81
CA ALA A 82 4.44 -9.87 -5.90
C ALA A 82 4.68 -10.93 -6.99
N GLU A 83 5.02 -12.16 -6.59
CA GLU A 83 5.18 -13.30 -7.50
C GLU A 83 3.86 -13.68 -8.18
N ALA A 84 2.75 -13.70 -7.44
CA ALA A 84 1.43 -14.01 -8.00
C ALA A 84 0.90 -12.96 -9.01
N GLU A 85 1.41 -11.74 -8.95
CA GLU A 85 1.12 -10.66 -9.88
C GLU A 85 2.23 -10.44 -10.92
N ASN A 86 3.36 -11.12 -10.79
CA ASN A 86 4.57 -10.91 -11.59
C ASN A 86 4.96 -9.41 -11.66
N HIS A 87 4.89 -8.74 -10.51
CA HIS A 87 5.24 -7.34 -10.35
C HIS A 87 5.92 -7.14 -9.00
N HIS A 88 7.18 -6.72 -9.02
CA HIS A 88 8.07 -6.79 -7.86
C HIS A 88 8.31 -5.42 -7.26
N PRO A 89 8.01 -5.21 -5.96
CA PRO A 89 8.34 -3.98 -5.27
C PRO A 89 9.75 -4.02 -4.70
N ASP A 90 10.29 -2.85 -4.36
CA ASP A 90 11.55 -2.72 -3.63
C ASP A 90 11.28 -2.82 -2.12
N LEU A 91 12.01 -3.72 -1.46
CA LEU A 91 11.82 -4.07 -0.04
C LEU A 91 13.02 -3.62 0.79
N HIS A 92 12.79 -2.75 1.78
CA HIS A 92 13.85 -2.18 2.61
C HIS A 92 13.62 -2.48 4.10
N LEU A 93 14.58 -3.14 4.76
CA LEU A 93 14.58 -3.35 6.20
C LEU A 93 15.77 -2.60 6.81
N THR A 94 15.51 -1.43 7.37
CA THR A 94 16.54 -0.53 7.92
C THR A 94 16.42 -0.40 9.43
N GLY A 95 17.54 -0.14 10.11
CA GLY A 95 17.56 0.08 11.57
C GLY A 95 16.88 -1.04 12.38
N TRP A 96 17.07 -2.30 11.94
CA TRP A 96 16.54 -3.54 12.55
C TRP A 96 15.01 -3.75 12.51
N ASN A 97 14.17 -2.70 12.52
CA ASN A 97 12.70 -2.84 12.57
C ASN A 97 11.91 -1.87 11.70
N ASN A 98 12.58 -1.14 10.80
CA ASN A 98 11.90 -0.24 9.87
C ASN A 98 11.72 -0.96 8.53
N VAL A 99 10.49 -1.38 8.25
CA VAL A 99 10.12 -1.89 6.94
C VAL A 99 9.64 -0.73 6.08
N LYS A 100 10.19 -0.58 4.89
CA LYS A 100 9.72 0.34 3.85
C LYS A 100 9.55 -0.44 2.56
N ILE A 101 8.45 -0.20 1.87
CA ILE A 101 8.16 -0.75 0.54
C ILE A 101 8.01 0.41 -0.42
N ASP A 102 8.74 0.33 -1.53
CA ASP A 102 8.60 1.23 -2.67
C ASP A 102 8.08 0.44 -3.88
N ILE A 103 7.09 1.00 -4.57
CA ILE A 103 6.48 0.35 -5.74
C ILE A 103 6.50 1.33 -6.92
N TRP A 104 7.11 0.90 -8.01
CA TRP A 104 7.00 1.52 -9.32
C TRP A 104 7.33 0.51 -10.41
N THR A 105 6.96 0.84 -11.64
CA THR A 105 7.25 0.00 -12.80
C THR A 105 8.61 0.37 -13.37
N HIS A 106 9.64 -0.42 -13.03
CA HIS A 106 11.04 -0.21 -13.41
C HIS A 106 11.27 -0.05 -14.92
N SER A 107 10.56 -0.81 -15.74
CA SER A 107 10.73 -0.81 -17.21
C SER A 107 10.33 0.50 -17.89
N VAL A 108 9.51 1.32 -17.23
CA VAL A 108 9.01 2.60 -17.75
C VAL A 108 9.41 3.79 -16.88
N SER A 109 10.25 3.56 -15.86
CA SER A 109 10.73 4.57 -14.91
C SER A 109 9.60 5.42 -14.33
N GLY A 110 8.51 4.80 -13.89
CA GLY A 110 7.38 5.52 -13.30
C GLY A 110 6.22 4.62 -12.91
N LEU A 111 5.10 5.24 -12.54
CA LEU A 111 3.91 4.53 -12.09
C LEU A 111 3.05 4.02 -13.24
N THR A 112 2.48 2.84 -13.08
CA THR A 112 1.44 2.25 -13.92
C THR A 112 0.31 1.72 -13.02
N GLU A 113 -0.80 1.30 -13.62
CA GLU A 113 -1.92 0.75 -12.82
C GLU A 113 -1.48 -0.47 -11.99
N ASN A 114 -0.50 -1.25 -12.46
CA ASN A 114 0.07 -2.39 -11.74
C ASN A 114 0.57 -2.01 -10.34
N ASP A 115 1.16 -0.83 -10.20
CA ASP A 115 1.72 -0.37 -8.93
C ASP A 115 0.60 -0.19 -7.88
N PHE A 116 -0.56 0.32 -8.31
CA PHE A 116 -1.73 0.50 -7.45
C PHE A 116 -2.47 -0.81 -7.19
N ILE A 117 -2.51 -1.72 -8.17
CA ILE A 117 -3.05 -3.09 -7.99
C ILE A 117 -2.24 -3.83 -6.91
N LEU A 118 -0.91 -3.81 -7.02
CA LEU A 118 -0.04 -4.46 -6.05
C LEU A 118 -0.16 -3.83 -4.66
N ALA A 119 -0.15 -2.49 -4.58
CA ALA A 119 -0.35 -1.75 -3.34
C ALA A 119 -1.70 -2.08 -2.67
N SER A 120 -2.77 -2.20 -3.45
CA SER A 120 -4.11 -2.57 -2.97
C SER A 120 -4.14 -4.00 -2.42
N LYS A 121 -3.50 -4.97 -3.09
CA LYS A 121 -3.39 -6.35 -2.59
C LYS A 121 -2.55 -6.42 -1.32
N ILE A 122 -1.47 -5.66 -1.21
CA ILE A 122 -0.69 -5.59 0.03
C ILE A 122 -1.54 -5.05 1.19
N ASN A 123 -2.50 -4.15 0.93
CA ASN A 123 -3.42 -3.66 1.96
C ASN A 123 -4.34 -4.74 2.53
N THR A 124 -4.58 -5.84 1.82
CA THR A 124 -5.43 -6.94 2.32
C THR A 124 -4.70 -7.87 3.28
N LEU A 125 -3.37 -7.73 3.44
CA LEU A 125 -2.59 -8.53 4.38
C LEU A 125 -2.93 -8.15 5.83
N ASP A 126 -3.27 -9.14 6.65
CA ASP A 126 -3.30 -8.96 8.10
C ASP A 126 -1.87 -8.95 8.65
N MET A 127 -1.39 -7.75 8.97
CA MET A 127 -0.05 -7.52 9.50
C MET A 127 -0.06 -7.17 11.00
N GLN A 128 -1.22 -7.13 11.66
CA GLN A 128 -1.32 -6.55 13.02
C GLN A 128 -0.40 -7.25 14.03
N HIS A 129 -0.22 -8.56 13.89
CA HIS A 129 0.67 -9.35 14.76
C HIS A 129 2.16 -9.11 14.49
N LEU A 130 2.53 -8.53 13.34
CA LEU A 130 3.91 -8.18 12.95
C LEU A 130 4.32 -6.80 13.48
N LEU A 131 3.35 -5.89 13.55
CA LEU A 131 3.60 -4.47 13.82
C LEU A 131 3.88 -4.19 15.29
N ARG A 132 4.77 -3.24 15.55
CA ARG A 132 4.98 -2.67 16.88
C ARG A 132 3.75 -1.83 17.22
N ARG A 133 3.01 -2.20 18.26
CA ARG A 133 1.93 -1.36 18.80
C ARG A 133 2.55 -0.02 19.24
N LYS A 134 1.95 1.10 18.82
CA LYS A 134 2.20 2.38 19.50
C LYS A 134 1.70 2.21 20.94
N MET A 135 2.60 2.33 21.93
CA MET A 135 2.15 2.40 23.32
C MET A 135 1.25 3.62 23.44
N LYS A 136 0.04 3.46 24.00
CA LYS A 136 -0.72 4.61 24.47
C LYS A 136 0.12 5.24 25.58
N ALA A 137 0.36 6.54 25.50
CA ALA A 137 1.00 7.27 26.59
C ALA A 137 0.20 6.99 27.87
N VAL A 138 0.86 6.45 28.89
CA VAL A 138 0.27 6.29 30.21
C VAL A 138 0.26 7.67 30.84
N SER A 139 -0.88 8.36 30.78
CA SER A 139 -1.09 9.61 31.50
C SER A 139 -1.22 9.28 32.98
N ASN A 140 -0.12 9.34 33.73
CA ASN A 140 -0.21 9.33 35.19
C ASN A 140 -0.85 10.65 35.64
N LYS A 141 -2.10 10.60 36.08
CA LYS A 141 -2.65 11.63 36.96
C LYS A 141 -1.93 11.50 38.29
N ALA A 142 -1.08 12.47 38.62
CA ALA A 142 -0.68 12.71 40.00
C ALA A 142 -1.78 13.57 40.63
N GLU A 143 -2.56 12.95 41.52
CA GLU A 143 -3.29 13.65 42.56
C GLU A 143 -2.34 13.80 43.74
N GLU A 144 -1.93 15.04 44.04
CA GLU A 144 -1.75 15.60 45.39
C GLU A 144 -1.53 17.12 45.29
#